data_AF-A0A1I6HTT0-F1
#
_entry.id   AF-A0A1I6HTT0-F1
#
_cell.length_a   1.000
_cell.length_b   1.000
_cell.length_c   1.000
_cell.angle_alpha   90.00
_cell.angle_beta   90.00
_cell.angle_gamma   90.00
#
_symmetry.space_group_name_H-M   'P 1'
#
loop_
_entity.id
_entity.type
_entity.pdbx_description
1 polymer ?
#
loop_
_entity_poly.entity_id
_entity_poly.type
_entity_poly.pdbx_seq_one_letter_code
_entity_poly.pdbx_strand_id
1 'polypeptide(L)' 'MTKYKLSPGDWAASLGERFGHFWQTIWDHPANSELREKCKSAETLMPNLDVEIRS' A
#
# COMPACT_ATOMS: atom_id res chain seq x y z
N MET A 1 -11.34 1.68 -8.78
CA MET A 1 -10.56 1.30 -7.59
C MET A 1 -9.81 0.03 -7.93
N THR A 2 -8.48 0.08 -7.89
CA THR A 2 -7.62 -1.06 -8.23
C THR A 2 -7.18 -1.71 -6.94
N LYS A 3 -7.57 -2.97 -6.70
CA LYS A 3 -7.03 -3.75 -5.59
C LYS A 3 -5.76 -4.44 -6.04
N TYR A 4 -4.70 -4.29 -5.27
CA TYR A 4 -3.42 -4.92 -5.52
C TYR A 4 -3.05 -5.81 -4.34
N LYS A 5 -2.55 -7.01 -4.63
CA LYS A 5 -2.06 -7.92 -3.59
C LYS A 5 -0.55 -7.74 -3.44
N LEU A 6 -0.12 -7.40 -2.23
CA LEU A 6 1.29 -7.16 -1.94
C LEU A 6 2.13 -8.40 -2.20
N SER A 7 3.21 -8.22 -2.95
CA SER A 7 4.26 -9.21 -3.17
C SER A 7 5.40 -9.02 -2.18
N PRO A 8 6.19 -10.07 -1.89
CA PRO A 8 7.40 -9.93 -1.08
C PRO A 8 8.32 -8.84 -1.64
N GLY A 9 8.70 -7.87 -0.79
CA GLY A 9 9.52 -6.73 -1.20
C GLY A 9 8.74 -5.50 -1.68
N ASP A 10 7.40 -5.55 -1.75
CA ASP A 10 6.61 -4.35 -1.97
C ASP A 10 6.66 -3.44 -0.73
N TRP A 11 6.83 -2.13 -0.95
CA TRP A 11 6.66 -1.09 0.05
C TRP A 11 5.86 0.09 -0.53
N ALA A 12 5.33 0.98 0.31
CA ALA A 12 4.37 1.99 -0.13
C ALA A 12 4.90 2.92 -1.24
N ALA A 13 6.19 3.25 -1.21
CA ALA A 13 6.84 4.04 -2.27
C ALA A 13 7.00 3.25 -3.58
N SER A 14 7.38 1.97 -3.55
CA SER A 14 7.41 1.12 -4.75
C SER A 14 6.03 1.05 -5.43
N LEU A 15 4.96 0.92 -4.64
CA LEU A 15 3.59 0.96 -5.15
C LEU A 15 3.25 2.35 -5.70
N GLY A 16 3.64 3.41 -5.00
CA GLY A 16 3.48 4.79 -5.46
C GLY A 16 4.12 5.01 -6.82
N GLU A 17 5.39 4.63 -6.99
CA GLU A 17 6.11 4.72 -8.27
C GLU A 17 5.45 3.88 -9.36
N ARG A 18 5.03 2.65 -9.03
CA ARG A 18 4.41 1.73 -9.98
C ARG A 18 3.06 2.22 -10.50
N PHE A 19 2.26 2.86 -9.64
CA PHE A 19 0.91 3.30 -9.97
C PHE A 19 0.83 4.81 -10.26
N GLY A 20 1.94 5.55 -10.15
CA GLY A 20 1.97 6.99 -10.40
C GLY A 20 1.33 7.83 -9.30
N HIS A 21 1.40 7.37 -8.04
CA HIS A 21 0.84 8.05 -6.87
C HIS A 21 1.92 8.33 -5.84
N PHE A 22 1.68 9.31 -4.96
CA PHE A 22 2.50 9.44 -3.76
C PHE A 22 2.21 8.26 -2.82
N TRP A 23 3.25 7.74 -2.18
CA TRP A 23 3.10 6.66 -1.21
C TRP A 23 2.11 7.00 -0.07
N GLN A 24 2.02 8.29 0.31
CA GLN A 24 1.06 8.81 1.28
C GLN A 24 -0.38 8.61 0.81
N THR A 25 -0.66 8.73 -0.49
CA THR A 25 -2.00 8.51 -1.04
C THR A 25 -2.46 7.07 -0.84
N ILE A 26 -1.51 6.12 -0.87
CA ILE A 26 -1.77 4.69 -0.63
C ILE A 26 -1.85 4.44 0.87
N TRP A 27 -0.87 4.93 1.64
CA TRP A 27 -0.77 4.71 3.08
C TRP A 27 -1.92 5.34 3.86
N ASP A 28 -2.29 6.57 3.53
CA ASP A 28 -3.33 7.32 4.23
C ASP A 28 -4.75 7.06 3.69
N HIS A 29 -4.89 6.19 2.70
CA HIS A 29 -6.19 5.84 2.15
C HIS A 29 -7.09 5.22 3.24
N PRO A 30 -8.35 5.66 3.40
CA PRO A 30 -9.23 5.16 4.44
C PRO A 30 -9.50 3.66 4.32
N ALA A 31 -9.51 3.11 3.10
CA ALA A 31 -9.67 1.66 2.89
C ALA A 31 -8.41 0.84 3.25
N ASN A 32 -7.27 1.49 3.46
CA ASN A 32 -6.00 0.87 3.84
C ASN A 32 -5.70 1.05 5.34
N SER A 33 -6.73 1.28 6.17
CA SER A 33 -6.56 1.36 7.63
C SER A 33 -5.93 0.09 8.20
N GLU A 34 -6.38 -1.08 7.73
CA GLU A 34 -5.83 -2.38 8.15
C GLU A 34 -4.34 -2.50 7.83
N LEU A 35 -3.92 -1.89 6.72
CA LEU A 35 -2.52 -1.84 6.29
C LEU A 35 -1.66 -1.12 7.32
N ARG A 36 -2.13 -0.01 7.89
CA ARG A 36 -1.45 0.75 8.95
C ARG A 36 -1.51 0.08 10.31
N GLU A 37 -2.55 -0.70 10.58
CA GLU A 37 -2.67 -1.46 11.83
C GLU A 37 -1.73 -2.67 11.84
N LYS A 38 -1.62 -3.38 10.70
CA LYS A 38 -0.77 -4.57 10.56
C LYS A 38 0.68 -4.22 10.26
N CYS A 39 0.90 -3.25 9.38
CA CYS A 39 2.22 -2.75 9.03
C CYS A 39 2.48 -1.51 9.87
N LYS A 40 3.44 -1.57 10.80
CA LYS A 40 3.76 -0.43 11.68
C LYS A 40 4.50 0.71 10.95
N SER A 41 4.93 0.48 9.71
CA SER A 41 5.63 1.46 8.87
C SER A 41 5.29 1.25 7.40
N ALA A 42 5.27 2.35 6.64
CA ALA A 42 5.04 2.36 5.19
C ALA A 42 6.19 1.71 4.40
N GLU A 43 7.35 1.54 5.03
CA GLU A 43 8.53 0.89 4.45
C GLU A 43 8.51 -0.64 4.60
N THR A 44 7.63 -1.17 5.45
CA THR A 44 7.56 -2.61 5.74
C THR A 44 6.13 -3.08 5.57
N LEU A 45 5.74 -3.34 4.32
CA LEU A 45 4.43 -3.89 4.03
C LEU A 45 4.46 -5.42 4.12
N MET A 46 3.43 -5.99 4.75
CA MET A 46 3.31 -7.44 4.86
C MET A 46 2.88 -8.03 3.51
N PRO A 47 3.61 -9.02 2.97
CA PRO A 47 3.21 -9.70 1.75
C PRO A 47 1.86 -10.41 1.94
N ASN A 48 1.11 -10.55 0.85
CA ASN A 48 -0.25 -11.11 0.79
C ASN A 48 -1.37 -10.27 1.41
N LEU A 49 -1.12 -9.05 1.88
CA LEU A 49 -2.21 -8.12 2.18
C LEU A 49 -2.76 -7.50 0.90
N ASP A 50 -4.06 -7.21 0.90
CA ASP A 50 -4.70 -6.42 -0.14
C ASP A 50 -4.54 -4.92 0.17
N VAL A 51 -4.14 -4.15 -0.84
CA VAL A 51 -4.08 -2.70 -0.81
C VAL A 51 -5.00 -2.11 -1.86
N GLU A 52 -5.76 -1.08 -1.47
CA GLU A 52 -6.55 -0.30 -2.41
C GLU A 52 -5.70 0.83 -2.98
N ILE A 53 -5.48 0.78 -4.30
CA ILE A 53 -4.85 1.81 -5.09
C ILE A 53 -5.97 2.60 -5.79
N ARG A 54 -6.13 3.86 -5.41
CA ARG A 54 -7.12 4.75 -6.01
C ARG A 54 -6.52 5.41 -7.26
N SER A 55 -7.11 5.13 -8.42
CA SER A 55 -6.82 5.79 -9.70
C SER A 55 -7.06 7.29 -9.61
#